data_AF-A0A7R9QMA2-F1
#
_entry.id   AF-A0A7R9QMA2-F1
#
_cell.length_a   1.000
_cell.length_b   1.000
_cell.length_c   1.000
_cell.angle_alpha   90.00
_cell.angle_beta   90.00
_cell.angle_gamma   90.00
#
_symmetry.space_group_name_H-M   'P 1'
#
loop_
_entity.id
_entity.type
_entity.pdbx_description
1 polymer ?
#
loop_
_entity_poly.entity_id
_entity_poly.type
_entity_poly.pdbx_seq_one_letter_code
_entity_poly.pdbx_strand_id
1 'polypeptide(L)' 'MTVSKTMNIVLIGRSSAEFSWFPGYAWTICRCARCNGHMGWKFSCVDKKLRPEWFWGLCRSSLEPGLKIDDEISWKPVL' A
#
# COMPACT_ATOMS: atom_id res chain seq x y z
N MET A 1 0.99 2.59 -8.06
CA MET A 1 2.29 2.14 -7.51
C MET A 1 2.04 0.97 -6.57
N THR A 2 2.89 -0.04 -6.53
CA THR A 2 2.76 -1.21 -5.64
C THR A 2 3.76 -1.15 -4.48
N VAL A 3 3.30 -1.44 -3.26
CA VAL A 3 4.14 -1.45 -2.05
C VAL A 3 3.84 -2.65 -1.16
N SER A 4 4.81 -3.09 -0.36
CA SER A 4 4.67 -4.23 0.54
C SER A 4 4.02 -3.88 1.88
N LYS A 5 4.10 -2.63 2.33
CA LYS A 5 3.56 -2.17 3.62
C LYS A 5 2.95 -0.78 3.48
N THR A 6 1.92 -0.52 4.29
CA THR A 6 1.26 0.77 4.42
C THR A 6 0.86 0.97 5.87
N MET A 7 0.76 2.23 6.32
CA MET A 7 0.22 2.59 7.63
C MET A 7 -0.97 3.54 7.44
N ASN A 8 -1.82 3.66 8.47
CA ASN A 8 -2.96 4.58 8.49
C ASN A 8 -3.99 4.35 7.36
N ILE A 9 -4.20 3.10 6.97
CA ILE A 9 -5.21 2.68 5.99
C ILE A 9 -6.26 1.79 6.65
N VAL A 10 -7.52 1.98 6.27
CA VAL A 10 -8.67 1.14 6.62
C VAL A 10 -9.16 0.41 5.36
N LEU A 11 -9.46 -0.88 5.50
CA LEU A 11 -10.05 -1.70 4.43
C LEU A 11 -11.57 -1.61 4.47
N ILE A 12 -12.18 -1.46 3.29
CA ILE A 12 -13.63 -1.30 3.16
C ILE A 12 -14.21 -2.42 2.30
N GLY A 13 -15.23 -3.10 2.83
CA GLY A 13 -15.97 -4.15 2.14
C GLY A 13 -15.21 -5.48 2.07
N ARG A 14 -15.77 -6.40 1.27
CA ARG A 14 -15.19 -7.72 1.01
C ARG A 14 -14.17 -7.63 -0.13
N SER A 15 -13.22 -8.56 -0.17
CA SER A 15 -12.34 -8.73 -1.32
C SER A 15 -13.12 -9.22 -2.54
N SER A 16 -12.82 -8.67 -3.73
CA SER A 16 -13.33 -9.16 -5.01
C SER A 16 -12.19 -9.46 -5.98
N ALA A 17 -12.32 -10.55 -6.75
CA ALA A 17 -11.41 -10.89 -7.83
C ALA A 17 -11.85 -10.30 -9.19
N GLU A 18 -13.05 -9.72 -9.25
CA GLU A 18 -13.62 -9.15 -10.48
C GLU A 18 -12.76 -7.99 -10.98
N PHE A 19 -12.43 -7.97 -12.27
CA PHE A 19 -11.63 -6.90 -12.89
C PHE A 19 -10.30 -6.62 -12.19
N SER A 20 -9.74 -7.61 -11.48
CA SER A 20 -8.44 -7.45 -10.82
C SER A 20 -7.34 -7.22 -11.86
N TRP A 21 -6.51 -6.20 -11.62
CA TRP A 21 -5.33 -5.91 -12.46
C TRP A 21 -4.20 -6.91 -12.26
N PHE A 22 -4.27 -7.73 -11.22
CA PHE A 22 -3.26 -8.73 -10.89
C PHE A 22 -3.92 -10.12 -10.87
N PRO A 23 -3.72 -10.93 -11.92
CA PRO A 23 -4.24 -12.29 -11.97
C PRO A 23 -3.86 -13.11 -10.73
N GLY A 24 -4.83 -13.82 -10.17
CA GLY A 24 -4.63 -14.59 -8.92
C GLY A 24 -4.72 -13.78 -7.63
N TYR A 25 -5.02 -12.48 -7.71
CA TYR A 25 -5.25 -11.63 -6.53
C TYR A 25 -6.67 -11.04 -6.54
N ALA A 26 -7.28 -10.98 -5.36
CA ALA A 26 -8.50 -10.22 -5.10
C ALA A 26 -8.14 -8.87 -4.46
N TRP A 27 -8.86 -7.81 -4.84
CA TRP A 27 -8.69 -6.48 -4.31
C TRP A 27 -9.72 -6.13 -3.24
N THR A 28 -9.31 -5.35 -2.24
CA THR A 28 -10.19 -4.71 -1.25
C THR A 28 -9.90 -3.20 -1.23
N ILE A 29 -10.94 -2.38 -1.16
CA ILE A 29 -10.80 -0.91 -1.18
C ILE A 29 -10.03 -0.43 0.06
N CYS A 30 -9.12 0.52 -0.14
CA CYS A 30 -8.34 1.17 0.90
C CYS A 30 -8.73 2.64 1.04
N ARG A 31 -8.99 3.08 2.28
CA ARG A 31 -9.20 4.49 2.64
C ARG A 31 -8.18 4.96 3.66
N CYS A 32 -7.85 6.25 3.63
CA CYS A 32 -7.07 6.88 4.69
C CYS A 32 -7.88 6.86 6.00
N ALA A 33 -7.28 6.39 7.09
CA ALA A 33 -7.92 6.29 8.40
C ALA A 33 -8.33 7.66 8.99
N ARG A 34 -7.72 8.75 8.51
CA ARG A 34 -7.97 10.11 9.00
C ARG A 34 -9.01 10.88 8.19
N CYS A 35 -8.86 10.91 6.86
CA CYS A 35 -9.70 11.73 5.98
C CYS A 35 -10.71 10.93 5.16
N ASN A 36 -10.73 9.60 5.28
CA ASN A 36 -11.56 8.68 4.48
C ASN A 36 -11.35 8.76 2.96
N GLY A 37 -10.34 9.49 2.49
CA GLY A 37 -9.98 9.57 1.08
C GLY A 37 -9.59 8.20 0.53
N HIS A 38 -9.97 7.93 -0.72
CA HIS A 38 -9.62 6.69 -1.41
C HIS A 38 -8.12 6.67 -1.74
N MET A 39 -7.40 5.67 -1.22
CA MET A 39 -5.94 5.55 -1.38
C MET A 39 -5.55 4.51 -2.43
N GLY A 40 -6.45 3.59 -2.77
CA GLY A 40 -6.20 2.48 -3.68
C GLY A 40 -6.78 1.17 -3.14
N TRP A 41 -6.03 0.07 -3.29
CA TRP A 41 -6.50 -1.27 -2.95
C TRP A 41 -5.45 -2.15 -2.30
N LYS A 42 -5.89 -3.09 -1.46
CA LYS A 42 -5.08 -4.22 -0.98
C LYS A 42 -5.36 -5.41 -1.87
N PHE A 43 -4.31 -5.95 -2.47
CA PHE A 43 -4.37 -7.17 -3.26
C PHE A 43 -3.95 -8.34 -2.37
N SER A 44 -4.82 -9.34 -2.23
CA SER A 44 -4.57 -10.56 -1.46
C SER A 44 -4.67 -11.77 -2.37
N CYS A 45 -3.75 -12.72 -2.23
CA CYS A 45 -3.71 -13.91 -3.07
C CYS A 45 -4.99 -14.73 -2.90
N VAL A 46 -5.56 -15.20 -4.01
CA VAL A 46 -6.71 -16.12 -4.01
C VAL A 46 -6.23 -17.55 -3.74
N ASP A 47 -5.02 -17.90 -4.21
CA ASP A 47 -4.33 -19.17 -3.92
C ASP A 47 -3.08 -18.90 -3.07
N LYS A 48 -2.93 -19.66 -1.97
CA LYS A 48 -1.81 -19.56 -1.02
C LYS A 48 -0.43 -19.88 -1.62
N LYS A 49 -0.38 -20.39 -2.86
CA LYS A 49 0.87 -20.65 -3.60
C LYS A 49 1.53 -19.38 -4.11
N LEU A 50 0.80 -18.28 -4.27
CA LEU A 50 1.35 -17.05 -4.82
C LEU A 50 2.19 -16.28 -3.80
N ARG A 51 3.21 -15.58 -4.29
CA ARG A 51 4.06 -14.69 -3.50
C ARG A 51 4.19 -13.34 -4.22
N PRO A 52 4.05 -12.21 -3.51
CA PRO A 52 3.70 -12.11 -2.08
C PRO A 52 2.24 -12.54 -1.81
N GLU A 53 1.93 -12.98 -0.57
CA GLU A 53 0.55 -13.33 -0.20
C GLU A 53 -0.38 -12.11 -0.27
N TRP A 54 0.17 -10.91 -0.10
CA TRP A 54 -0.55 -9.67 -0.30
C TRP A 54 0.41 -8.50 -0.56
N PHE A 55 -0.12 -7.47 -1.19
CA PHE A 55 0.55 -6.18 -1.38
C PHE A 55 -0.51 -5.08 -1.56
N TRP A 56 -0.08 -3.83 -1.70
CA TRP A 56 -0.98 -2.69 -1.83
C TRP A 56 -0.73 -1.97 -3.16
N GLY A 57 -1.78 -1.69 -3.91
CA GLY A 57 -1.76 -0.84 -5.10
C GLY A 57 -2.32 0.53 -4.77
N LEU A 58 -1.46 1.53 -4.63
CA LEU A 58 -1.85 2.90 -4.28
C LEU A 58 -1.98 3.79 -5.53
N CYS A 59 -3.03 4.61 -5.53
CA CYS A 59 -3.30 5.60 -6.58
C CYS A 59 -2.30 6.75 -6.46
N ARG A 60 -1.60 7.09 -7.55
CA ARG A 60 -0.59 8.17 -7.54
C ARG A 60 -1.19 9.52 -7.15
N SER A 61 -2.41 9.79 -7.62
CA SER A 61 -3.19 11.01 -7.34
C SER A 61 -3.59 11.16 -5.88
N SER A 62 -3.58 10.08 -5.11
CA SER A 62 -3.91 10.09 -3.67
C SER A 62 -2.67 10.20 -2.79
N LEU A 63 -1.48 10.38 -3.37
CA LEU A 63 -0.21 10.39 -2.67
C LEU A 63 0.52 11.71 -2.88
N GLU A 64 1.02 12.27 -1.78
CA GLU A 64 1.96 13.38 -1.79
C GLU A 64 3.32 12.86 -1.28
N PRO A 65 4.41 12.98 -2.07
CA PRO A 65 5.73 12.63 -1.60
C PRO A 65 6.14 13.52 -0.42
N GLY A 66 6.47 12.92 0.72
CA GLY A 66 7.08 13.62 1.85
C GLY A 66 8.59 13.43 1.83
N LEU A 67 9.35 14.52 1.76
CA LEU A 67 10.78 14.49 2.08
C LEU A 67 10.91 14.60 3.60
N LYS A 68 11.55 13.60 4.21
CA LYS A 68 12.04 13.77 5.57
C LYS A 68 13.40 14.43 5.46
N ILE A 69 13.46 15.71 5.81
CA ILE A 69 14.74 16.33 6.15
C ILE A 69 14.98 15.85 7.57
N ASP A 70 15.79 14.81 7.70
CA ASP A 70 16.31 14.45 9.01
C ASP A 70 17.28 15.58 9.40
N ASP A 71 16.91 16.43 10.36
CA ASP A 71 17.71 17.57 10.84
C ASP A 71 19.03 17.14 11.53
N GLU A 72 19.37 15.85 11.54
CA GLU A 72 20.65 15.34 12.05
C GLU A 72 21.59 14.94 10.91
N ILE A 73 22.25 15.94 10.32
CA ILE A 73 23.60 15.74 9.78
C ILE A 73 24.54 15.56 10.98
N SER A 74 24.48 14.40 11.62
CA SER A 74 25.52 13.91 12.53
C SER A 74 26.47 13.07 11.70
N TRP A 75 27.31 13.74 10.92
CA TRP A 75 28.42 13.08 10.23
C TRP A 75 29.34 12.51 11.32
N LYS A 76 29.34 11.18 11.49
CA LYS A 76 30.32 10.49 12.32
C LYS A 76 31.34 9.82 11.39
N PRO A 77 32.61 10.25 11.40
CA PRO A 77 33.64 9.51 10.70
C PRO A 77 33.75 8.12 11.33
N VAL A 78 33.75 7.09 10.48
CA VAL A 78 34.17 5.75 10.88
C VAL A 78 35.70 5.79 10.97
N LEU A 79 36.23 5.65 12.18
CA LEU A 79 37.56 5.10 12.40
C LEU A 79 37.44 3.58 12.49
#